data_AF-A0A453PWW1-F1
#
_entry.id   AF-A0A453PWW1-F1
#
_cell.length_a   1.000
_cell.length_b   1.000
_cell.length_c   1.000
_cell.angle_alpha   90.00
_cell.angle_beta   90.00
_cell.angle_gamma   90.00
#
_symmetry.space_group_name_H-M   'P 1'
#
loop_
_entity.id
_entity.type
_entity.pdbx_description
1 polymer ?
#
loop_
_entity_poly.entity_id
_entity_poly.type
_entity_poly.pdbx_seq_one_letter_code
_entity_poly.pdbx_strand_id
1 'polypeptide(L)'
;QVTSLAMLFGVLHTAVKFESLHMLATLLSQKESPLHDALRSMPSTIWKSHIRGGIIDVLQNRVVSSEKLQALLLAECMMSILGENWLSEDHKILDNKNAISVDKFVLLVLQSARVEVAVLLNELAFSKYESSKSSQTDDAIIQKQRNLAILFSLIERIIKMISDASSGEGEPSQTICEKTIMQVITGLNETISLVLDFLQDAKDHGQRKGDDLLAAVRIVGSYLAETPYACQEKTGHLLEFIFSIEGQDESRYFLAHFVLRRCCA
;
A
#
# COMPACT_ATOMS: atom_id res chain seq x y z
N GLN A 1 -24.38 -7.56 5.98
CA GLN A 1 -23.29 -7.83 6.94
C GLN A 1 -22.16 -6.79 6.82
N VAL A 2 -21.52 -6.62 5.65
CA VAL A 2 -20.47 -5.59 5.44
C VAL A 2 -20.92 -4.18 5.82
N THR A 3 -22.14 -3.76 5.44
CA THR A 3 -22.71 -2.44 5.80
C THR A 3 -22.79 -2.22 7.31
N SER A 4 -23.22 -3.23 8.07
CA SER A 4 -23.33 -3.14 9.53
C SER A 4 -21.96 -3.08 10.19
N LEU A 5 -21.01 -3.91 9.73
CA LEU A 5 -19.63 -3.87 10.21
C LEU A 5 -18.95 -2.53 9.88
N ALA A 6 -19.17 -2.00 8.68
CA ALA A 6 -18.69 -0.68 8.29
C ALA A 6 -19.20 0.40 9.23
N MET A 7 -20.51 0.40 9.52
CA MET A 7 -21.11 1.33 10.49
C MET A 7 -20.49 1.20 11.89
N LEU A 8 -20.37 -0.02 12.41
CA LEU A 8 -19.75 -0.27 13.74
C LEU A 8 -18.30 0.23 13.78
N PHE A 9 -17.51 -0.03 12.74
CA PHE A 9 -16.14 0.45 12.60
C PHE A 9 -16.03 1.98 12.50
N GLY A 10 -16.94 2.60 11.73
CA GLY A 10 -16.92 4.02 11.46
C GLY A 10 -17.47 4.90 12.59
N VAL A 11 -18.32 4.36 13.46
CA VAL A 11 -19.05 5.15 14.48
C VAL A 11 -18.58 4.85 15.91
N LEU A 12 -18.14 3.63 16.21
CA LEU A 12 -17.77 3.27 17.58
C LEU A 12 -16.31 3.62 17.89
N HIS A 13 -16.06 3.93 19.17
CA HIS A 13 -14.73 4.17 19.74
C HIS A 13 -14.39 3.16 20.87
N THR A 14 -14.98 1.96 20.81
CA THR A 14 -14.79 0.88 21.79
C THR A 14 -14.02 -0.30 21.17
N ALA A 15 -13.77 -1.37 21.93
CA ALA A 15 -13.14 -2.59 21.43
C ALA A 15 -13.85 -3.18 20.19
N VAL A 16 -15.18 -3.03 20.11
CA VAL A 16 -16.01 -3.46 18.98
C VAL A 16 -15.57 -2.81 17.65
N LYS A 17 -14.99 -1.62 17.70
CA LYS A 17 -14.41 -0.94 16.53
C LYS A 17 -13.31 -1.80 15.89
N PHE A 18 -12.36 -2.26 16.71
CA PHE A 18 -11.21 -3.04 16.24
C PHE A 18 -11.66 -4.44 15.82
N GLU A 19 -12.57 -5.08 16.56
CA GLU A 19 -13.17 -6.34 16.11
C GLU A 19 -13.84 -6.21 14.72
N SER A 20 -14.57 -5.11 14.51
CA SER A 20 -15.19 -4.80 13.22
C SER A 20 -14.14 -4.57 12.13
N LEU A 21 -13.04 -3.87 12.45
CA LEU A 21 -11.90 -3.69 11.55
C LEU A 21 -11.30 -5.03 11.11
N HIS A 22 -10.97 -5.90 12.06
CA HIS A 22 -10.38 -7.22 11.79
C HIS A 22 -11.31 -8.09 10.93
N MET A 23 -12.62 -8.09 11.23
CA MET A 23 -13.61 -8.81 10.42
C MET A 23 -13.71 -8.25 9.01
N LEU A 24 -13.76 -6.93 8.85
CA LEU A 24 -13.80 -6.29 7.53
C LEU A 24 -12.55 -6.60 6.72
N ALA A 25 -11.36 -6.46 7.30
CA ALA A 25 -10.10 -6.75 6.63
C ALA A 25 -10.02 -8.21 6.19
N THR A 26 -10.46 -9.14 7.05
CA THR A 26 -10.49 -10.57 6.73
C THR A 26 -11.48 -10.89 5.61
N LEU A 27 -12.70 -10.33 5.66
CA LEU A 27 -13.74 -10.58 4.65
C LEU A 27 -13.37 -10.00 3.29
N LEU A 28 -12.81 -8.80 3.26
CA LEU A 28 -12.56 -8.07 2.02
C LEU A 28 -11.24 -8.43 1.34
N SER A 29 -10.25 -8.96 2.08
CA SER A 29 -8.96 -9.38 1.52
C SER A 29 -9.01 -10.69 0.71
N GLN A 30 -10.15 -11.38 0.69
CA GLN A 30 -10.35 -12.58 -0.12
C GLN A 30 -10.42 -12.20 -1.61
N LYS A 31 -9.39 -12.57 -2.38
CA LYS A 31 -9.32 -12.30 -3.83
C LYS A 31 -10.43 -13.03 -4.58
N GLU A 32 -11.02 -12.34 -5.56
CA GLU A 32 -11.97 -12.91 -6.54
C GLU A 32 -13.19 -13.61 -5.93
N SER A 33 -13.79 -12.96 -4.92
CA SER A 33 -15.02 -13.45 -4.30
C SER A 33 -16.27 -12.88 -5.00
N PRO A 34 -17.38 -13.64 -5.11
CA PRO A 34 -18.68 -13.09 -5.53
C PRO A 34 -19.13 -11.89 -4.69
N LEU A 35 -18.59 -11.77 -3.47
CA LEU A 35 -18.78 -10.62 -2.60
C LEU A 35 -18.25 -9.33 -3.23
N HIS A 36 -17.11 -9.35 -3.92
CA HIS A 36 -16.55 -8.15 -4.55
C HIS A 36 -17.48 -7.60 -5.65
N ASP A 37 -18.04 -8.46 -6.49
CA ASP A 37 -19.00 -8.06 -7.52
C ASP A 37 -20.30 -7.52 -6.90
N ALA A 38 -20.79 -8.19 -5.85
CA ALA A 38 -21.95 -7.70 -5.10
C ALA A 38 -21.67 -6.31 -4.49
N LEU A 39 -20.49 -6.08 -3.91
CA LEU A 39 -20.10 -4.80 -3.32
C LEU A 39 -19.94 -3.70 -4.37
N ARG A 40 -19.38 -4.01 -5.55
CA ARG A 40 -19.29 -3.05 -6.68
C ARG A 40 -20.67 -2.61 -7.16
N SER A 41 -21.61 -3.54 -7.24
CA SER A 41 -22.99 -3.26 -7.63
C SER A 41 -23.80 -2.54 -6.53
N MET A 42 -23.28 -2.45 -5.31
CA MET A 42 -24.02 -1.93 -4.17
C MET A 42 -24.06 -0.38 -4.21
N PRO A 43 -25.24 0.23 -4.33
CA PRO A 43 -25.36 1.68 -4.59
C PRO A 43 -25.10 2.57 -3.36
N SER A 44 -24.92 2.00 -2.17
CA SER A 44 -24.82 2.78 -0.94
C SER A 44 -23.44 3.43 -0.77
N THR A 45 -23.39 4.75 -0.86
CA THR A 45 -22.23 5.58 -0.50
C THR A 45 -21.95 5.61 1.00
N ILE A 46 -22.92 5.20 1.82
CA ILE A 46 -22.87 5.26 3.29
C ILE A 46 -21.82 4.29 3.85
N TRP A 47 -21.81 3.02 3.44
CA TRP A 47 -20.83 2.06 3.99
C TRP A 47 -19.39 2.41 3.58
N LYS A 48 -19.19 2.92 2.36
CA LYS A 48 -17.89 3.44 1.89
C LYS A 48 -17.39 4.58 2.79
N SER A 49 -18.28 5.52 3.12
CA SER A 49 -17.97 6.64 4.02
C SER A 49 -17.66 6.19 5.45
N HIS A 50 -18.37 5.20 5.99
CA HIS A 50 -18.07 4.67 7.31
C HIS A 50 -16.72 3.94 7.38
N ILE A 51 -16.37 3.15 6.35
CA ILE A 51 -15.03 2.54 6.28
C ILE A 51 -13.97 3.62 6.25
N ARG A 52 -14.12 4.63 5.38
CA ARG A 52 -13.20 5.76 5.33
C ARG A 52 -13.05 6.48 6.66
N GLY A 53 -14.16 6.80 7.33
CA GLY A 53 -14.17 7.43 8.65
C GLY A 53 -13.47 6.58 9.72
N GLY A 54 -13.70 5.27 9.70
CA GLY A 54 -13.03 4.34 10.60
C GLY A 54 -11.51 4.27 10.37
N ILE A 55 -11.07 4.22 9.10
CA ILE A 55 -9.63 4.24 8.75
C ILE A 55 -8.99 5.55 9.22
N ILE A 56 -9.64 6.69 8.96
CA ILE A 56 -9.19 8.00 9.45
C ILE A 56 -8.96 7.97 10.96
N ASP A 57 -9.96 7.50 11.71
CA ASP A 57 -9.90 7.48 13.18
C ASP A 57 -8.77 6.56 13.69
N VAL A 58 -8.53 5.42 13.06
CA VAL A 58 -7.42 4.52 13.44
C VAL A 58 -6.05 5.15 13.12
N LEU A 59 -5.89 5.74 11.93
CA LEU A 59 -4.60 6.26 11.48
C LEU A 59 -4.20 7.57 12.19
N GLN A 60 -5.16 8.42 12.56
CA GLN A 60 -4.87 9.67 13.28
C GLN A 60 -4.58 9.45 14.77
N ASN A 61 -5.21 8.44 15.37
CA ASN A 61 -5.08 8.20 16.80
C ASN A 61 -3.81 7.42 17.14
N ARG A 62 -3.44 7.47 18.43
CA ARG A 62 -2.32 6.70 18.99
C ARG A 62 -2.73 5.25 19.22
N VAL A 63 -2.92 4.52 18.13
CA VAL A 63 -3.20 3.08 18.14
C VAL A 63 -1.91 2.29 17.85
N VAL A 64 -1.84 1.07 18.36
CA VAL A 64 -0.73 0.13 18.09
C VAL A 64 -0.60 -0.19 16.60
N SER A 65 0.63 -0.48 16.15
CA SER A 65 0.94 -0.71 14.72
C SER A 65 0.13 -1.82 14.07
N SER A 66 -0.25 -2.88 14.81
CA SER A 66 -1.09 -3.95 14.26
C SER A 66 -2.44 -3.46 13.75
N GLU A 67 -3.09 -2.55 14.47
CA GLU A 67 -4.38 -1.98 14.06
C GLU A 67 -4.22 -1.01 12.88
N LYS A 68 -3.11 -0.26 12.85
CA LYS A 68 -2.79 0.60 11.70
C LYS A 68 -2.57 -0.21 10.44
N LEU A 69 -1.83 -1.32 10.52
CA LEU A 69 -1.65 -2.25 9.41
C LEU A 69 -2.98 -2.83 8.91
N GLN A 70 -3.91 -3.17 9.81
CA GLN A 70 -5.24 -3.64 9.42
C GLN A 70 -6.06 -2.54 8.74
N ALA A 71 -5.98 -1.29 9.22
CA ALA A 71 -6.64 -0.16 8.56
C ALA A 71 -6.06 0.12 7.16
N LEU A 72 -4.73 -0.04 6.99
CA LEU A 72 -4.07 0.10 5.69
C LEU A 72 -4.40 -1.07 4.75
N LEU A 73 -4.47 -2.30 5.25
CA LEU A 73 -4.99 -3.46 4.50
C LEU A 73 -6.43 -3.20 4.04
N LEU A 74 -7.28 -2.66 4.91
CA LEU A 74 -8.64 -2.32 4.57
C LEU A 74 -8.69 -1.24 3.47
N ALA A 75 -7.82 -0.22 3.52
CA ALA A 75 -7.69 0.77 2.45
C ALA A 75 -7.29 0.11 1.11
N GLU A 76 -6.33 -0.80 1.14
CA GLU A 76 -5.90 -1.57 -0.05
C GLU A 76 -7.05 -2.37 -0.64
N CYS A 77 -7.81 -3.08 0.21
CA CYS A 77 -8.97 -3.87 -0.21
C CYS A 77 -10.04 -2.98 -0.86
N MET A 78 -10.30 -1.81 -0.27
CA MET A 78 -11.28 -0.87 -0.80
C MET A 78 -10.89 -0.36 -2.18
N MET A 79 -9.63 0.04 -2.39
CA MET A 79 -9.13 0.43 -3.72
C MET A 79 -9.14 -0.74 -4.71
N SER A 80 -8.91 -1.97 -4.25
CA SER A 80 -8.99 -3.18 -5.08
C SER A 80 -10.41 -3.50 -5.56
N ILE A 81 -11.40 -3.30 -4.68
CA ILE A 81 -12.80 -3.60 -4.98
C ILE A 81 -13.42 -2.48 -5.81
N LEU A 82 -13.23 -1.22 -5.41
CA LEU A 82 -13.95 -0.06 -5.95
C LEU A 82 -13.17 0.72 -7.01
N GLY A 83 -11.88 0.42 -7.19
CA GLY A 83 -10.99 1.16 -8.08
C GLY A 83 -10.10 2.15 -7.32
N GLU A 84 -9.00 2.54 -7.95
CA GLU A 84 -7.96 3.38 -7.32
C GLU A 84 -8.48 4.77 -6.92
N ASN A 85 -9.44 5.31 -7.68
CA ASN A 85 -10.05 6.60 -7.42
C ASN A 85 -10.87 6.65 -6.11
N TRP A 86 -11.19 5.52 -5.49
CA TRP A 86 -11.91 5.51 -4.22
C TRP A 86 -11.21 6.34 -3.12
N LEU A 87 -9.88 6.36 -3.11
CA LEU A 87 -9.10 7.12 -2.15
C LEU A 87 -9.25 8.65 -2.36
N SER A 88 -9.46 9.07 -3.61
CA SER A 88 -9.63 10.46 -4.05
C SER A 88 -11.10 10.89 -4.19
N GLU A 89 -12.07 9.99 -4.09
CA GLU A 89 -13.49 10.32 -4.20
C GLU A 89 -13.97 11.23 -3.06
N ASP A 90 -14.75 12.26 -3.37
CA ASP A 90 -15.37 13.11 -2.34
C ASP A 90 -16.62 12.43 -1.75
N HIS A 91 -16.50 11.95 -0.51
CA HIS A 91 -17.58 11.29 0.20
C HIS A 91 -18.33 12.30 1.09
N LYS A 92 -19.06 13.24 0.49
CA LYS A 92 -19.86 14.26 1.18
C LYS A 92 -21.11 13.68 1.88
N ILE A 93 -20.95 12.81 2.87
CA ILE A 93 -22.10 12.18 3.56
C ILE A 93 -22.09 12.30 5.08
N LEU A 94 -20.96 12.64 5.69
CA LEU A 94 -20.97 13.05 7.09
C LEU A 94 -20.97 14.56 7.18
N ASP A 95 -22.15 15.09 7.50
CA ASP A 95 -22.49 16.46 7.86
C ASP A 95 -21.78 16.87 9.18
N ASN A 96 -20.47 16.66 9.23
CA ASN A 96 -19.63 16.86 10.39
C ASN A 96 -18.66 17.98 10.07
N LYS A 97 -18.72 19.06 10.86
CA LYS A 97 -17.86 20.25 10.73
C LYS A 97 -16.36 19.95 10.83
N ASN A 98 -15.99 18.73 11.21
CA ASN A 98 -14.63 18.22 11.33
C ASN A 98 -14.25 17.19 10.24
N ALA A 99 -15.00 17.08 9.15
CA ALA A 99 -14.69 16.16 8.07
C ALA A 99 -13.31 16.46 7.47
N ILE A 100 -12.45 15.43 7.43
CA ILE A 100 -11.14 15.51 6.79
C ILE A 100 -11.33 15.66 5.28
N SER A 101 -10.62 16.62 4.68
CA SER A 101 -10.63 16.79 3.22
C SER A 101 -10.04 15.58 2.50
N VAL A 102 -10.42 15.39 1.24
CA VAL A 102 -9.87 14.32 0.39
C VAL A 102 -8.35 14.35 0.38
N ASP A 103 -7.76 15.52 0.17
CA ASP A 103 -6.31 15.73 0.19
C ASP A 103 -5.66 15.19 1.47
N LYS A 104 -6.22 15.53 2.63
CA LYS A 104 -5.69 15.12 3.92
C LYS A 104 -5.83 13.61 4.13
N PHE A 105 -6.89 12.99 3.64
CA PHE A 105 -7.08 11.55 3.75
C PHE A 105 -6.06 10.78 2.91
N VAL A 106 -5.87 11.18 1.65
CA VAL A 106 -4.86 10.60 0.75
C VAL A 106 -3.48 10.67 1.40
N LEU A 107 -3.10 11.85 1.91
CA LEU A 107 -1.82 12.04 2.59
C LEU A 107 -1.72 11.21 3.87
N LEU A 108 -2.78 11.12 4.67
CA LEU A 108 -2.79 10.32 5.90
C LEU A 108 -2.52 8.84 5.61
N VAL A 109 -3.19 8.28 4.61
CA VAL A 109 -3.00 6.88 4.20
C VAL A 109 -1.58 6.66 3.69
N LEU A 110 -1.09 7.52 2.80
CA LEU A 110 0.28 7.43 2.29
C LEU A 110 1.29 7.51 3.44
N GLN A 111 1.27 8.58 4.24
CA GLN A 111 2.26 8.77 5.30
C GLN A 111 2.24 7.63 6.33
N SER A 112 1.06 7.09 6.66
CA SER A 112 0.96 5.94 7.54
C SER A 112 1.57 4.68 6.91
N ALA A 113 1.27 4.40 5.64
CA ALA A 113 1.86 3.26 4.92
C ALA A 113 3.39 3.38 4.85
N ARG A 114 3.92 4.57 4.59
CA ARG A 114 5.36 4.83 4.50
C ARG A 114 6.10 4.52 5.79
N VAL A 115 5.54 4.93 6.92
CA VAL A 115 6.12 4.65 8.24
C VAL A 115 6.18 3.14 8.48
N GLU A 116 5.08 2.43 8.21
CA GLU A 116 5.04 0.98 8.41
C GLU A 116 5.95 0.22 7.42
N VAL A 117 6.09 0.69 6.17
CA VAL A 117 7.08 0.16 5.21
C VAL A 117 8.49 0.30 5.76
N ALA A 118 8.86 1.49 6.24
CA ALA A 118 10.21 1.73 6.79
C ALA A 118 10.51 0.81 7.99
N VAL A 119 9.53 0.65 8.89
CA VAL A 119 9.65 -0.25 10.05
C VAL A 119 9.82 -1.70 9.59
N LEU A 120 8.96 -2.19 8.69
CA LEU A 120 9.00 -3.58 8.24
C LEU A 120 10.28 -3.91 7.45
N LEU A 121 10.74 -3.00 6.58
CA LEU A 121 12.01 -3.18 5.85
C LEU A 121 13.19 -3.28 6.82
N ASN A 122 13.25 -2.38 7.80
CA ASN A 122 14.30 -2.39 8.82
C ASN A 122 14.26 -3.67 9.67
N GLU A 123 13.07 -4.09 10.12
CA GLU A 123 12.92 -5.34 10.87
C GLU A 123 13.30 -6.58 10.06
N LEU A 124 12.95 -6.62 8.76
CA LEU A 124 13.32 -7.72 7.88
C LEU A 124 14.83 -7.75 7.60
N ALA A 125 15.44 -6.59 7.34
CA ALA A 125 16.88 -6.47 7.15
C ALA A 125 17.63 -6.93 8.41
N PHE A 126 17.23 -6.44 9.59
CA PHE A 126 17.80 -6.87 10.87
C PHE A 126 17.70 -8.38 11.07
N SER A 127 16.51 -8.94 10.83
CA SER A 127 16.25 -10.37 11.02
C SER A 127 17.06 -11.25 10.06
N LYS A 128 17.29 -10.78 8.82
CA LYS A 128 18.01 -11.53 7.79
C LYS A 128 19.53 -11.39 7.87
N TYR A 129 20.04 -10.22 8.22
CA TYR A 129 21.46 -9.88 8.00
C TYR A 129 22.24 -9.70 9.30
N GLU A 130 21.60 -9.20 10.37
CA GLU A 130 22.28 -8.90 11.63
C GLU A 130 22.03 -9.98 12.70
N SER A 131 20.89 -10.66 12.64
CA SER A 131 20.52 -11.76 13.52
C SER A 131 21.26 -13.05 13.13
N SER A 132 22.49 -13.21 13.58
CA SER A 132 23.23 -14.47 13.43
C SER A 132 22.66 -15.62 14.30
N LYS A 133 21.70 -15.35 15.20
CA LYS A 133 21.16 -16.32 16.19
C LYS A 133 19.78 -15.95 16.80
N SER A 134 18.82 -15.38 16.07
CA SER A 134 17.50 -15.14 16.68
C SER A 134 16.58 -16.36 16.59
N SER A 135 15.92 -16.67 17.70
CA SER A 135 14.86 -17.67 17.85
C SER A 135 13.51 -17.19 17.29
N GLN A 136 13.52 -16.29 16.29
CA GLN A 136 12.27 -15.87 15.67
C GLN A 136 11.71 -17.06 14.88
N THR A 137 10.43 -17.35 15.10
CA THR A 137 9.75 -18.40 14.34
C THR A 137 9.57 -17.92 12.90
N ASP A 138 9.72 -18.83 11.94
CA ASP A 138 9.51 -18.55 10.51
C ASP A 138 8.16 -17.84 10.27
N ASP A 139 7.13 -18.19 11.04
CA ASP A 139 5.80 -17.57 11.01
C ASP A 139 5.81 -16.05 11.22
N ALA A 140 6.67 -15.54 12.13
CA ALA A 140 6.74 -14.10 12.41
C ALA A 140 7.37 -13.35 11.23
N ILE A 141 8.37 -13.94 10.57
CA ILE A 141 9.01 -13.36 9.39
C ILE A 141 8.04 -13.39 8.20
N ILE A 142 7.36 -14.52 7.98
CA ILE A 142 6.34 -14.67 6.93
C ILE A 142 5.23 -13.62 7.10
N GLN A 143 4.76 -13.40 8.33
CA GLN A 143 3.74 -12.40 8.60
C GLN A 143 4.22 -10.98 8.28
N LYS A 144 5.47 -10.64 8.59
CA LYS A 144 6.06 -9.34 8.22
C LYS A 144 6.18 -9.16 6.71
N GLN A 145 6.63 -10.19 6.00
CA GLN A 145 6.69 -10.19 4.53
C GLN A 145 5.30 -10.00 3.91
N ARG A 146 4.28 -10.69 4.45
CA ARG A 146 2.90 -10.53 4.02
C ARG A 146 2.38 -9.11 4.24
N ASN A 147 2.64 -8.53 5.41
CA ASN A 147 2.27 -7.15 5.71
C ASN A 147 2.97 -6.17 4.77
N LEU A 148 4.27 -6.37 4.50
CA LEU A 148 5.03 -5.54 3.57
C LEU A 148 4.46 -5.63 2.14
N ALA A 149 4.11 -6.83 1.67
CA ALA A 149 3.51 -7.02 0.36
C ALA A 149 2.15 -6.30 0.23
N ILE A 150 1.33 -6.30 1.29
CA ILE A 150 0.07 -5.54 1.32
C ILE A 150 0.36 -4.03 1.21
N LEU A 151 1.34 -3.51 1.95
CA LEU A 151 1.70 -2.10 1.88
C LEU A 151 2.24 -1.73 0.50
N PHE A 152 3.06 -2.58 -0.12
CA PHE A 152 3.51 -2.35 -1.49
C PHE A 152 2.35 -2.33 -2.49
N SER A 153 1.38 -3.24 -2.36
CA SER A 153 0.15 -3.22 -3.18
C SER A 153 -0.61 -1.90 -3.01
N LEU A 154 -0.76 -1.42 -1.77
CA LEU A 154 -1.39 -0.12 -1.50
C LEU A 154 -0.63 1.04 -2.16
N ILE A 155 0.70 1.06 -2.06
CA ILE A 155 1.51 2.11 -2.68
C ILE A 155 1.42 2.05 -4.21
N GLU A 156 1.45 0.88 -4.83
CA GLU A 156 1.26 0.72 -6.29
C GLU A 156 -0.10 1.28 -6.75
N ARG A 157 -1.15 1.09 -5.96
CA ARG A 157 -2.48 1.66 -6.25
C ARG A 157 -2.49 3.19 -6.12
N ILE A 158 -1.77 3.74 -5.14
CA ILE A 158 -1.60 5.19 -5.00
C ILE A 158 -0.80 5.76 -6.17
N ILE A 159 0.26 5.07 -6.63
CA ILE A 159 1.02 5.44 -7.84
C ILE A 159 0.06 5.54 -9.03
N LYS A 160 -0.71 4.47 -9.29
CA LYS A 160 -1.68 4.44 -10.39
C LYS A 160 -2.72 5.56 -10.29
N MET A 161 -3.30 5.79 -9.10
CA MET A 161 -4.26 6.88 -8.87
C MET A 161 -3.70 8.24 -9.26
N ILE A 162 -2.43 8.52 -8.94
CA ILE A 162 -1.79 9.80 -9.28
C ILE A 162 -1.45 9.88 -10.77
N SER A 163 -0.99 8.79 -11.38
CA SER A 163 -0.78 8.72 -12.82
C SER A 163 -2.05 9.02 -13.60
N ASP A 164 -3.17 8.40 -13.23
CA ASP A 164 -4.48 8.63 -13.84
C ASP A 164 -4.97 10.08 -13.63
N ALA A 165 -4.65 10.70 -12.49
CA ALA A 165 -4.98 12.11 -12.23
C ALA A 165 -4.14 13.12 -13.03
N SER A 166 -3.03 12.66 -13.65
CA SER A 166 -2.09 13.49 -14.41
C SER A 166 -2.25 13.36 -15.93
N SER A 167 -2.93 12.30 -16.42
CA SER A 167 -2.98 11.94 -17.84
C SER A 167 -3.94 12.77 -18.70
N GLY A 168 -4.71 13.71 -18.14
CA GLY A 168 -5.44 14.76 -18.89
C GLY A 168 -6.55 14.31 -19.85
N GLU A 169 -6.75 13.01 -20.08
CA GLU A 169 -7.78 12.46 -20.97
C GLU A 169 -9.05 12.07 -20.19
N GLY A 170 -9.91 13.05 -19.94
CA GLY A 170 -11.23 12.86 -19.32
C GLY A 170 -11.78 14.15 -18.70
N GLU A 171 -13.10 14.19 -18.42
CA GLU A 171 -13.72 15.28 -17.65
C GLU A 171 -12.95 15.55 -16.33
N PRO A 172 -12.95 16.80 -15.80
CA PRO A 172 -12.14 17.18 -14.66
C PRO A 172 -12.60 16.43 -13.40
N SER A 173 -12.02 15.27 -13.16
CA SER A 173 -12.19 14.41 -11.99
C SER A 173 -11.18 14.75 -10.88
N GLN A 174 -10.47 15.88 -10.99
CA GLN A 174 -9.43 16.26 -10.04
C GLN A 174 -10.05 16.71 -8.72
N THR A 175 -10.29 15.74 -7.85
CA THR A 175 -10.73 15.96 -6.47
C THR A 175 -9.55 16.25 -5.53
N ILE A 176 -8.32 15.96 -5.97
CA ILE A 176 -7.06 16.22 -5.25
C ILE A 176 -6.38 17.45 -5.85
N CYS A 177 -5.93 18.36 -5.00
CA CYS A 177 -5.22 19.56 -5.46
C CYS A 177 -3.77 19.26 -5.88
N GLU A 178 -3.22 20.05 -6.80
CA GLU A 178 -1.85 19.93 -7.30
C GLU A 178 -0.79 19.90 -6.19
N LYS A 179 -0.98 20.73 -5.15
CA LYS A 179 -0.10 20.73 -3.97
C LYS A 179 -0.04 19.35 -3.30
N THR A 180 -1.18 18.67 -3.20
CA THR A 180 -1.25 17.34 -2.61
C THR A 180 -0.63 16.30 -3.52
N ILE A 181 -0.82 16.39 -4.84
CA ILE A 181 -0.13 15.53 -5.81
C ILE A 181 1.39 15.64 -5.62
N MET A 182 1.93 16.86 -5.50
CA MET A 182 3.36 17.09 -5.25
C MET A 182 3.82 16.42 -3.95
N GLN A 183 3.06 16.55 -2.87
CA GLN A 183 3.38 15.91 -1.58
C GLN A 183 3.31 14.38 -1.66
N VAL A 184 2.38 13.83 -2.45
CA VAL A 184 2.32 12.39 -2.71
C VAL A 184 3.57 11.93 -3.46
N ILE A 185 3.95 12.62 -4.55
CA ILE A 185 5.17 12.31 -5.31
C ILE A 185 6.42 12.37 -4.42
N THR A 186 6.56 13.40 -3.59
CA THR A 186 7.66 13.48 -2.61
C THR A 186 7.67 12.26 -1.68
N GLY A 187 6.52 11.89 -1.13
CA GLY A 187 6.42 10.73 -0.25
C GLY A 187 6.73 9.40 -0.97
N LEU A 188 6.31 9.25 -2.21
CA LEU A 188 6.62 8.09 -3.04
C LEU A 188 8.12 8.00 -3.33
N ASN A 189 8.77 9.09 -3.75
CA ASN A 189 10.23 9.14 -3.94
C ASN A 189 11.00 8.71 -2.70
N GLU A 190 10.62 9.24 -1.53
CA GLU A 190 11.26 8.88 -0.25
C GLU A 190 11.07 7.39 0.07
N THR A 191 9.89 6.83 -0.21
CA THR A 191 9.59 5.41 0.03
C THR A 191 10.36 4.50 -0.91
N ILE A 192 10.41 4.84 -2.19
CA ILE A 192 11.16 4.08 -3.19
C ILE A 192 12.66 4.15 -2.92
N SER A 193 13.18 5.27 -2.43
CA SER A 193 14.56 5.34 -1.94
C SER A 193 14.82 4.34 -0.82
N LEU A 194 13.92 4.22 0.17
CA LEU A 194 14.08 3.23 1.25
C LEU A 194 14.04 1.79 0.74
N VAL A 195 13.19 1.51 -0.25
CA VAL A 195 13.13 0.19 -0.90
C VAL A 195 14.43 -0.10 -1.67
N LEU A 196 15.00 0.90 -2.35
CA LEU A 196 16.30 0.76 -3.02
C LEU A 196 17.43 0.54 -2.02
N ASP A 197 17.39 1.21 -0.86
CA ASP A 197 18.37 1.00 0.21
C ASP A 197 18.28 -0.44 0.76
N PHE A 198 17.07 -0.96 0.96
CA PHE A 198 16.86 -2.36 1.33
C PHE A 198 17.40 -3.35 0.28
N LEU A 199 17.24 -3.05 -1.02
CA LEU A 199 17.81 -3.86 -2.10
C LEU A 199 19.35 -3.77 -2.12
N GLN A 200 19.90 -2.60 -1.82
CA GLN A 200 21.35 -2.41 -1.70
C GLN A 200 21.92 -3.23 -0.54
N ASP A 201 21.26 -3.23 0.63
CA ASP A 201 21.64 -4.09 1.75
C ASP A 201 21.62 -5.57 1.36
N ALA A 202 20.57 -6.01 0.65
CA ALA A 202 20.48 -7.39 0.16
C ALA A 202 21.65 -7.73 -0.79
N LYS A 203 22.01 -6.81 -1.69
CA LYS A 203 23.15 -6.96 -2.60
C LYS A 203 24.46 -7.11 -1.84
N ASP A 204 24.71 -6.27 -0.84
CA ASP A 204 25.94 -6.25 -0.05
C ASP A 204 26.10 -7.51 0.81
N HIS A 205 24.99 -8.12 1.22
CA HIS A 205 24.97 -9.41 1.91
C HIS A 205 24.89 -10.63 0.98
N GLY A 206 24.92 -10.43 -0.35
CA GLY A 206 24.87 -11.50 -1.35
C GLY A 206 23.52 -12.22 -1.48
N GLN A 207 22.45 -11.61 -0.98
CA GLN A 207 21.11 -12.20 -0.90
C GLN A 207 20.30 -11.88 -2.16
N ARG A 208 19.95 -12.91 -2.93
CA ARG A 208 19.28 -12.76 -4.24
C ARG A 208 17.92 -13.44 -4.32
N LYS A 209 17.51 -14.16 -3.27
CA LYS A 209 16.26 -14.92 -3.24
C LYS A 209 15.33 -14.44 -2.13
N GLY A 210 14.07 -14.27 -2.46
CA GLY A 210 13.03 -13.98 -1.48
C GLY A 210 11.86 -13.22 -2.08
N ASP A 211 10.65 -13.59 -1.68
CA ASP A 211 9.43 -12.95 -2.19
C ASP A 211 9.34 -11.48 -1.78
N ASP A 212 9.96 -11.10 -0.68
CA ASP A 212 10.08 -9.70 -0.26
C ASP A 212 11.03 -8.90 -1.16
N LEU A 213 12.13 -9.49 -1.63
CA LEU A 213 13.03 -8.86 -2.62
C LEU A 213 12.32 -8.72 -3.97
N LEU A 214 11.61 -9.77 -4.39
CA LEU A 214 10.80 -9.75 -5.60
C LEU A 214 9.71 -8.67 -5.55
N ALA A 215 8.99 -8.56 -4.43
CA ALA A 215 7.99 -7.53 -4.21
C ALA A 215 8.61 -6.12 -4.18
N ALA A 216 9.80 -5.96 -3.59
CA ALA A 216 10.55 -4.71 -3.59
C ALA A 216 10.97 -4.27 -5.02
N VAL A 217 11.45 -5.19 -5.85
CA VAL A 217 11.74 -4.89 -7.25
C VAL A 217 10.47 -4.52 -8.01
N ARG A 218 9.36 -5.23 -7.78
CA ARG A 218 8.09 -4.97 -8.45
C ARG A 218 7.60 -3.55 -8.20
N ILE A 219 7.59 -3.09 -6.94
CA ILE A 219 7.14 -1.73 -6.62
C ILE A 219 8.09 -0.66 -7.19
N VAL A 220 9.42 -0.90 -7.17
CA VAL A 220 10.40 -0.02 -7.84
C VAL A 220 10.10 0.07 -9.33
N GLY A 221 9.89 -1.05 -10.01
CA GLY A 221 9.55 -1.08 -11.44
C GLY A 221 8.23 -0.38 -11.74
N SER A 222 7.19 -0.64 -10.93
CA SER A 222 5.88 0.03 -11.02
C SER A 222 6.01 1.56 -10.90
N TYR A 223 6.88 2.07 -10.03
CA TYR A 223 7.09 3.50 -9.87
C TYR A 223 7.92 4.13 -11.00
N LEU A 224 8.99 3.46 -11.43
CA LEU A 224 9.86 3.95 -12.50
C LEU A 224 9.17 3.97 -13.86
N ALA A 225 8.19 3.11 -14.09
CA ALA A 225 7.33 3.16 -15.27
C ALA A 225 6.63 4.52 -15.41
N GLU A 226 6.21 5.10 -14.28
CA GLU A 226 5.54 6.40 -14.24
C GLU A 226 6.53 7.57 -14.09
N THR A 227 7.70 7.32 -13.50
CA THR A 227 8.74 8.32 -13.23
C THR A 227 10.16 7.84 -13.58
N PRO A 228 10.50 7.72 -14.88
CA PRO A 228 11.73 7.04 -15.33
C PRO A 228 13.04 7.65 -14.83
N TYR A 229 13.03 8.93 -14.48
CA TYR A 229 14.21 9.66 -14.00
C TYR A 229 14.31 9.71 -12.47
N ALA A 230 13.32 9.17 -11.74
CA ALA A 230 13.38 9.11 -10.28
C ALA A 230 14.49 8.16 -9.82
N CYS A 231 15.26 8.57 -8.81
CA CYS A 231 16.33 7.76 -8.20
C CYS A 231 17.35 7.19 -9.20
N GLN A 232 17.57 7.83 -10.36
CA GLN A 232 18.34 7.29 -11.49
C GLN A 232 19.74 6.77 -11.11
N GLU A 233 20.45 7.49 -10.25
CA GLU A 233 21.78 7.08 -9.78
C GLU A 233 21.73 5.74 -9.03
N LYS A 234 20.89 5.64 -7.98
CA LYS A 234 20.72 4.42 -7.19
C LYS A 234 20.22 3.25 -8.03
N THR A 235 19.20 3.48 -8.87
CA THR A 235 18.65 2.46 -9.75
C THR A 235 19.69 1.95 -10.75
N GLY A 236 20.50 2.83 -11.33
CA GLY A 236 21.57 2.47 -12.25
C GLY A 236 22.61 1.54 -11.62
N HIS A 237 23.04 1.83 -10.39
CA HIS A 237 24.00 1.00 -9.64
C HIS A 237 23.44 -0.36 -9.19
N LEU A 238 22.12 -0.46 -9.05
CA LEU A 238 21.43 -1.68 -8.63
C LEU A 238 20.90 -2.51 -9.79
N LEU A 239 20.93 -2.01 -11.03
CA LEU A 239 20.23 -2.61 -12.17
C LEU A 239 20.60 -4.09 -12.40
N GLU A 240 21.90 -4.41 -12.40
CA GLU A 240 22.37 -5.78 -12.56
C GLU A 240 21.86 -6.69 -11.43
N PHE A 241 21.88 -6.18 -10.20
CA PHE A 241 21.39 -6.92 -9.04
C PHE A 241 19.87 -7.14 -9.13
N ILE A 242 19.11 -6.11 -9.49
CA ILE A 242 17.65 -6.16 -9.68
C ILE A 242 17.26 -7.27 -10.66
N PHE A 243 17.97 -7.39 -11.79
CA PHE A 243 17.72 -8.46 -12.78
C PHE A 243 18.20 -9.85 -12.34
N SER A 244 19.01 -9.92 -11.28
CA SER A 244 19.48 -11.19 -10.71
C SER A 244 18.58 -11.76 -9.62
N ILE A 245 17.61 -10.98 -9.10
CA ILE A 245 16.71 -11.40 -8.03
C ILE A 245 15.76 -12.49 -8.53
N GLU A 246 15.46 -13.44 -7.64
CA GLU A 246 14.51 -14.54 -7.84
C GLU A 246 13.50 -14.56 -6.67
N GLY A 247 12.26 -14.97 -6.96
CA GLY A 247 11.31 -15.35 -5.90
C GLY A 247 11.73 -16.66 -5.23
N GLN A 248 11.05 -17.05 -4.15
CA GLN A 248 11.29 -18.37 -3.54
C GLN A 248 10.96 -19.49 -4.53
N ASP A 249 9.80 -19.37 -5.19
CA ASP A 249 9.32 -20.35 -6.17
C ASP A 249 9.26 -19.78 -7.60
N GLU A 250 9.52 -18.49 -7.81
CA GLU A 250 9.42 -17.82 -9.11
C GLU A 250 10.78 -17.65 -9.82
N SER A 251 10.82 -17.99 -11.12
CA SER A 251 12.03 -17.88 -11.95
C SER A 251 12.31 -16.46 -12.46
N ARG A 252 13.60 -16.16 -12.75
CA ARG A 252 14.10 -14.86 -13.28
C ARG A 252 13.32 -14.28 -14.47
N TYR A 253 12.70 -15.14 -15.27
CA TYR A 253 11.99 -14.72 -16.49
C TYR A 253 10.78 -13.83 -16.22
N PHE A 254 10.14 -13.98 -15.05
CA PHE A 254 8.98 -13.17 -14.67
C PHE A 254 9.35 -11.71 -14.41
N LEU A 255 10.45 -11.48 -13.71
CA LEU A 255 10.97 -10.15 -13.38
C LEU A 255 11.39 -9.36 -14.61
N ALA A 256 12.18 -9.98 -15.48
CA ALA A 256 12.62 -9.35 -16.72
C ALA A 256 11.42 -8.95 -17.60
N HIS A 257 10.44 -9.84 -17.77
CA HIS A 257 9.23 -9.54 -18.55
C HIS A 257 8.38 -8.42 -17.90
N PHE A 258 8.20 -8.44 -16.58
CA PHE A 258 7.42 -7.42 -15.87
C PHE A 258 8.06 -6.03 -15.97
N VAL A 259 9.36 -5.93 -15.65
CA VAL A 259 10.10 -4.67 -15.68
C VAL A 259 10.19 -4.15 -17.12
N LEU A 260 10.49 -5.01 -18.11
CA LEU A 260 10.54 -4.60 -19.52
C LEU A 260 9.17 -4.14 -20.04
N ARG A 261 8.08 -4.83 -19.69
CA ARG A 261 6.73 -4.46 -20.13
C ARG A 261 6.24 -3.14 -19.54
N ARG A 262 6.71 -2.78 -18.35
CA ARG A 262 6.32 -1.54 -17.64
C ARG A 262 7.25 -0.36 -17.94
N CYS A 263 8.56 -0.59 -18.08
CA CYS A 263 9.55 0.47 -18.27
C CYS A 263 9.94 0.72 -19.73
N CYS A 264 9.60 -0.16 -20.67
CA CYS A 264 9.89 -0.01 -22.11
C CYS A 264 8.64 0.10 -22.99
N ALA A 265 7.46 0.32 -22.38
CA ALA A 265 6.21 0.59 -23.09
C ALA A 265 6.05 2.09 -23.35
#